data_AF-A0A6P1CRB0-F1
#
_entry.id   AF-A0A6P1CRB0-F1
#
_cell.length_a   1.000
_cell.length_b   1.000
_cell.length_c   1.000
_cell.angle_alpha   90.00
_cell.angle_beta   90.00
_cell.angle_gamma   90.00
#
_symmetry.space_group_name_H-M   'P 1'
#
loop_
_entity.id
_entity.type
_entity.pdbx_description
1 polymer ?
#
loop_
_entity_poly.entity_id
_entity_poly.type
_entity_poly.pdbx_seq_one_letter_code
_entity_poly.pdbx_strand_id
1 'polypeptide(L)' 'MTEHPPTDPATTARLGFLTRRAHRAGYHLIAHPEDGGWALLDAADGVELFSADCLGDIEKYLSE' A
#
# COMPACT_ATOMS: atom_id res chain seq x y z
N MET A 1 -1.24 -10.68 -25.22
CA MET A 1 -2.23 -11.03 -24.20
C MET A 1 -1.57 -10.80 -22.85
N THR A 2 -1.66 -9.59 -22.31
CA THR A 2 -1.24 -9.30 -20.94
C THR A 2 -2.50 -9.27 -20.11
N GLU A 3 -2.78 -10.40 -19.50
CA GLU A 3 -3.86 -10.59 -18.55
C GLU A 3 -3.49 -9.76 -17.32
N HIS A 4 -3.93 -8.50 -17.27
CA HIS A 4 -4.02 -7.77 -16.01
C HIS A 4 -4.97 -8.60 -15.12
N PRO A 5 -4.55 -9.10 -13.94
CA PRO A 5 -5.47 -9.78 -13.06
C PRO A 5 -6.61 -8.81 -12.74
N PRO A 6 -7.88 -9.26 -12.75
CA PRO A 6 -9.01 -8.38 -12.54
C PRO A 6 -8.84 -7.72 -11.18
N THR A 7 -8.60 -6.42 -11.17
CA THR A 7 -8.53 -5.62 -9.96
C THR A 7 -9.89 -5.72 -9.30
N ASP A 8 -10.00 -6.64 -8.34
CA ASP A 8 -11.23 -6.86 -7.61
C ASP A 8 -11.68 -5.49 -7.04
N PRO A 9 -12.95 -5.08 -7.25
CA PRO A 9 -13.41 -3.77 -6.81
C PRO A 9 -13.28 -3.60 -5.29
N ALA A 10 -13.34 -4.69 -4.51
CA ALA A 10 -13.10 -4.65 -3.08
C ALA A 10 -11.61 -4.39 -2.77
N THR A 11 -10.69 -4.98 -3.53
CA THR A 11 -9.24 -4.69 -3.42
C THR A 11 -8.94 -3.23 -3.76
N THR A 12 -9.56 -2.70 -4.81
CA THR A 12 -9.39 -1.28 -5.20
C THR A 12 -9.93 -0.34 -4.13
N ALA A 13 -11.11 -0.63 -3.56
CA ALA A 13 -11.69 0.15 -2.48
C ALA A 13 -10.83 0.11 -1.22
N ARG A 14 -10.30 -1.07 -0.85
CA ARG A 14 -9.40 -1.24 0.30
C ARG A 14 -8.09 -0.49 0.10
N LEU A 15 -7.49 -0.58 -1.08
CA LEU A 15 -6.30 0.18 -1.43
C LEU A 15 -6.54 1.68 -1.29
N GLY A 16 -7.62 2.21 -1.89
CA GLY A 16 -7.95 3.64 -1.80
C GLY A 16 -8.27 4.13 -0.39
N PHE A 17 -8.73 3.25 0.50
CA PHE A 17 -8.88 3.53 1.93
C PHE A 17 -7.52 3.60 2.62
N LEU A 18 -6.67 2.58 2.42
CA LEU A 18 -5.33 2.51 3.01
C LEU A 18 -4.42 3.64 2.54
N THR A 19 -4.42 3.98 1.25
CA THR A 19 -3.66 5.12 0.70
C THR A 19 -4.08 6.42 1.37
N ARG A 20 -5.38 6.68 1.56
CA ARG A 20 -5.85 7.88 2.26
C ARG A 20 -5.48 7.88 3.73
N ARG A 21 -5.51 6.72 4.39
CA ARG A 21 -5.12 6.57 5.79
C ARG A 21 -3.62 6.81 5.98
N ALA A 22 -2.79 6.17 5.15
CA ALA A 22 -1.35 6.39 5.09
C ALA A 22 -1.03 7.86 4.89
N HIS A 23 -1.63 8.50 3.89
CA HIS A 23 -1.42 9.92 3.62
C HIS A 23 -1.82 10.82 4.79
N ARG A 24 -2.90 10.48 5.51
CA ARG A 24 -3.31 11.22 6.71
C ARG A 24 -2.31 11.07 7.86
N ALA A 25 -1.63 9.94 7.95
CA ALA A 25 -0.58 9.68 8.93
C ALA A 25 0.80 10.22 8.50
N GLY A 26 0.92 10.78 7.28
CA GLY A 26 2.20 11.27 6.75
C GLY A 26 3.00 10.18 6.04
N TYR A 27 2.35 9.19 5.43
CA TYR A 27 2.99 8.12 4.68
C TYR A 27 2.47 8.01 3.24
N HIS A 28 3.32 7.54 2.34
CA HIS A 28 2.97 7.16 0.97
C HIS A 28 2.94 5.64 0.82
N LEU A 29 1.76 5.10 0.49
CA LEU A 29 1.60 3.68 0.17
C LEU A 29 1.85 3.44 -1.32
N ILE A 30 2.86 2.64 -1.64
CA ILE A 30 3.22 2.25 -3.01
C ILE A 30 3.24 0.73 -3.18
N ALA A 31 3.04 0.26 -4.40
CA ALA A 31 3.24 -1.15 -4.76
C ALA A 31 4.72 -1.38 -5.12
N HIS A 32 5.32 -2.44 -4.60
CA HIS A 32 6.68 -2.84 -4.93
C HIS A 32 6.67 -3.62 -6.25
N PRO A 33 7.30 -3.12 -7.32
CA PRO A 33 7.17 -3.69 -8.66
C PRO A 33 7.84 -5.05 -8.84
N GLU A 34 8.81 -5.40 -7.99
CA GLU A 34 9.62 -6.62 -8.14
C GLU A 34 8.97 -7.86 -7.50
N ASP A 35 8.29 -7.72 -6.36
CA ASP A 35 7.70 -8.84 -5.60
C ASP A 35 6.16 -8.79 -5.56
N GLY A 36 5.54 -7.72 -6.05
CA GLY A 36 4.10 -7.52 -5.92
C GLY A 36 3.63 -7.18 -4.49
N GLY A 37 4.58 -6.91 -3.60
CA GLY A 37 4.32 -6.42 -2.24
C GLY A 37 3.96 -4.93 -2.20
N TRP A 38 3.93 -4.41 -0.98
CA TRP A 38 3.53 -3.04 -0.65
C TRP A 38 4.58 -2.41 0.25
N ALA A 39 4.88 -1.14 0.01
CA ALA A 39 5.78 -0.37 0.86
C ALA A 39 5.11 0.93 1.30
N LEU A 40 5.33 1.27 2.57
CA LEU A 40 5.04 2.56 3.18
C LEU A 40 6.33 3.37 3.20
N LEU A 41 6.30 4.48 2.48
CA LEU A 41 7.34 5.48 2.50
C LEU A 41 6.92 6.63 3.43
N ASP A 42 7.87 7.27 4.06
CA ASP A 42 7.64 8.54 4.75
C ASP A 42 7.22 9.63 3.75
N ALA A 43 6.21 10.44 4.08
CA ALA A 43 5.75 11.50 3.18
C ALA A 43 6.63 12.76 3.20
N ALA A 44 7.49 12.94 4.22
CA ALA A 44 8.42 14.04 4.29
C ALA A 44 9.69 13.75 3.48
N ASP A 45 10.29 12.59 3.68
CA ASP A 45 11.60 12.25 3.09
C ASP A 45 11.54 11.17 2.00
N GLY A 46 10.40 10.48 1.83
CA GLY A 46 10.25 9.41 0.84
C GLY A 46 11.04 8.14 1.17
N VAL A 47 11.47 7.97 2.43
CA VAL A 47 12.25 6.81 2.87
C VAL A 47 11.31 5.65 3.16
N GLU A 48 11.67 4.43 2.74
CA GLU A 48 10.89 3.23 3.08
C GLU A 48 10.96 2.99 4.59
N LEU A 49 9.80 3.03 5.24
CA LEU A 49 9.66 2.76 6.67
C LEU A 49 9.22 1.32 6.93
N PHE A 50 8.40 0.78 6.04
CA PHE A 50 7.82 -0.55 6.21
C PHE A 50 7.45 -1.16 4.87
N SER A 51 7.80 -2.42 4.65
CA SER A 51 7.40 -3.19 3.48
C SER A 51 6.77 -4.51 3.89
N ALA A 52 5.77 -4.95 3.12
CA ALA A 52 5.03 -6.18 3.38
C ALA A 52 4.46 -6.77 2.08
N ASP A 53 4.37 -8.10 2.02
CA ASP A 53 3.75 -8.81 0.90
C ASP A 53 2.25 -8.52 0.74
N CYS A 54 1.56 -8.21 1.85
CA CYS A 54 0.10 -8.07 1.86
C CYS A 54 -0.35 -6.70 2.37
N LEU A 55 -1.43 -6.17 1.77
CA LEU A 55 -2.12 -4.97 2.28
C LEU A 55 -2.64 -5.12 3.72
N GLY A 56 -2.87 -6.36 4.18
CA GLY A 56 -3.30 -6.62 5.56
C GLY A 56 -2.25 -6.21 6.60
N ASP A 57 -0.97 -6.44 6.32
CA ASP A 57 0.12 -6.03 7.21
C ASP A 57 0.31 -4.51 7.23
N ILE A 58 0.16 -3.86 6.07
CA ILE A 58 0.11 -2.40 5.96
C ILE A 58 -1.05 -1.83 6.79
N GLU A 59 -2.24 -2.42 6.69
CA GLU A 59 -3.42 -2.01 7.45
C GLU A 59 -3.18 -2.13 8.96
N LYS A 60 -2.56 -3.23 9.40
CA LYS A 60 -2.21 -3.47 10.79
C LYS A 60 -1.21 -2.42 11.29
N TYR A 61 -0.16 -2.15 10.53
CA TYR A 61 0.83 -1.10 10.86
C TYR A 61 0.19 0.28 10.99
N LEU A 62 -0.75 0.64 10.09
CA LEU A 62 -1.48 1.91 10.15
C LEU A 62 -2.56 1.97 11.25
N SER A 63 -2.85 0.85 11.91
CA SER A 63 -3.86 0.75 12.98
C SER A 63 -3.25 0.63 14.37
N GLU A 64 -1.96 0.31 14.47
CA GLU A 64 -1.19 0.31 15.71
C GLU A 64 -0.87 1.75 16.16
#